data_AF-A0A4Q2Z3R5-F1
#
_entry.id   AF-A0A4Q2Z3R5-F1
#
_cell.length_a   1.000
_cell.length_b   1.000
_cell.length_c   1.000
_cell.angle_alpha   90.00
_cell.angle_beta   90.00
_cell.angle_gamma   90.00
#
_symmetry.space_group_name_H-M   'P 1'
#
loop_
_entity.id
_entity.type
_entity.pdbx_description
1 polymer ?
#
loop_
_entity_poly.entity_id
_entity_poly.type
_entity_poly.pdbx_seq_one_letter_code
_entity_poly.pdbx_strand_id
1 'polypeptide(L)' 'MRLNNVEITVTVKGRPITEYAHNGQTFIEGRENSQFEIKVTNHNTYRVEAIVAVDGLSILDGKDAGPESQGYLLNA' A
#
# COMPACT_ATOMS: atom_id res chain seq x y z
N MET A 1 -3.69 -6.62 -4.43
CA MET A 1 -5.08 -6.30 -4.02
C MET A 1 -5.67 -5.11 -4.81
N ARG A 2 -6.94 -5.13 -5.24
CA ARG A 2 -7.60 -3.99 -5.92
C ARG A 2 -8.94 -3.63 -5.27
N LEU A 3 -9.14 -2.35 -4.96
CA LEU A 3 -10.37 -1.79 -4.38
C LEU A 3 -10.68 -0.43 -5.02
N ASN A 4 -11.92 -0.16 -5.40
CA ASN A 4 -12.33 1.11 -6.03
C ASN A 4 -11.42 1.56 -7.19
N ASN A 5 -11.00 0.60 -8.04
CA ASN A 5 -10.05 0.81 -9.14
C ASN A 5 -8.67 1.36 -8.73
N VAL A 6 -8.31 1.23 -7.46
CA VAL A 6 -6.94 1.43 -6.97
C VAL A 6 -6.34 0.06 -6.68
N GLU A 7 -5.18 -0.21 -7.25
CA GLU A 7 -4.43 -1.45 -7.04
C GLU A 7 -3.22 -1.20 -6.14
N ILE A 8 -3.04 -2.07 -5.17
CA ILE A 8 -1.86 -2.14 -4.32
C ILE A 8 -1.15 -3.45 -4.59
N THR A 9 0.15 -3.38 -4.86
CA THR A 9 1.05 -4.53 -4.99
C THR A 9 2.24 -4.33 -4.08
N VAL A 10 2.62 -5.37 -3.33
CA VAL A 10 3.89 -5.37 -2.60
C VAL A 10 4.94 -6.10 -3.42
N THR A 11 6.11 -5.48 -3.57
CA THR A 11 7.25 -6.06 -4.27
C THR A 11 8.48 -6.15 -3.37
N VAL A 12 9.37 -7.10 -3.69
CA VAL A 12 10.72 -7.17 -3.12
C VAL A 12 11.68 -7.22 -4.30
N LYS A 13 12.59 -6.23 -4.37
CA LYS A 13 13.49 -6.06 -5.53
C LYS A 13 12.71 -5.96 -6.85
N GLY A 14 11.61 -5.21 -6.85
CA GLY A 14 10.75 -5.00 -8.02
C GLY A 14 9.92 -6.21 -8.46
N ARG A 15 9.94 -7.33 -7.72
CA ARG A 15 9.15 -8.53 -8.03
C ARG A 15 7.98 -8.67 -7.06
N PRO A 16 6.75 -8.93 -7.55
CA PRO A 16 5.63 -9.27 -6.68
C PRO A 16 5.99 -10.46 -5.80
N ILE A 17 5.56 -10.40 -4.54
CA ILE A 17 5.73 -11.50 -3.59
C ILE A 17 4.40 -12.21 -3.33
N THR A 18 4.48 -13.41 -2.77
CA THR A 18 3.29 -14.18 -2.40
C THR A 18 2.50 -13.44 -1.31
N GLU A 19 1.24 -13.17 -1.61
CA GLU A 19 0.24 -12.62 -0.69
C GLU A 19 -0.58 -13.76 -0.08
N TYR A 20 -0.90 -13.66 1.21
CA TYR A 20 -1.70 -14.62 1.98
C TYR A 20 -2.97 -13.93 2.47
N ALA A 21 -4.13 -14.32 1.95
CA ALA A 21 -5.41 -13.81 2.43
C ALA A 21 -5.86 -14.56 3.71
N HIS A 22 -6.17 -13.83 4.78
CA HIS A 22 -6.67 -14.39 6.03
C HIS A 22 -7.59 -13.39 6.75
N ASN A 23 -8.80 -13.82 7.14
CA ASN A 23 -9.80 -12.99 7.84
C ASN A 23 -10.07 -11.60 7.20
N GLY A 24 -10.17 -11.56 5.87
CA GLY A 24 -10.42 -10.32 5.11
C GLY A 24 -9.20 -9.39 5.03
N GLN A 25 -8.06 -9.79 5.58
CA GLN A 25 -6.79 -9.09 5.49
C GLN A 25 -5.85 -9.82 4.52
N THR A 26 -4.90 -9.08 3.98
CA THR A 26 -3.84 -9.61 3.10
C THR A 26 -2.51 -9.46 3.80
N PHE A 27 -1.79 -10.56 3.95
CA PHE A 27 -0.50 -10.64 4.63
C PHE A 27 0.59 -11.00 3.64
N ILE A 28 1.82 -10.64 3.98
CA ILE A 28 3.03 -11.05 3.26
C ILE A 28 4.02 -11.63 4.26
N GLU A 29 4.90 -12.52 3.81
CA GLU A 29 5.98 -13.00 4.66
C GLU A 29 6.99 -11.85 4.90
N GLY A 30 7.03 -11.35 6.13
CA GLY A 30 8.08 -10.44 6.58
C GLY A 30 9.38 -11.20 6.81
N ARG A 31 10.44 -10.87 6.07
CA ARG A 31 11.78 -11.42 6.28
C ARG A 31 12.67 -10.36 6.89
N GLU A 32 13.43 -10.74 7.91
CA GLU A 32 14.38 -9.84 8.56
C GLU A 32 15.34 -9.24 7.53
N ASN A 33 15.57 -7.93 7.63
CA ASN A 33 16.39 -7.14 6.71
C ASN A 33 15.91 -7.11 5.24
N SER A 34 14.69 -7.57 4.95
CA SER A 34 14.11 -7.45 3.62
C SER A 34 13.50 -6.06 3.43
N GLN A 35 13.97 -5.36 2.40
CA GLN A 35 13.32 -4.14 1.91
C GLN A 35 12.18 -4.52 0.98
N PHE A 36 10.98 -4.08 1.31
CA PHE A 36 9.81 -4.20 0.46
C PHE A 36 9.46 -2.82 -0.13
N GLU A 37 8.72 -2.85 -1.22
CA GLU A 37 8.22 -1.67 -1.91
C GLU A 37 6.70 -1.80 -2.01
N ILE A 38 5.97 -0.73 -1.74
CA ILE A 38 4.52 -0.67 -1.95
C ILE A 38 4.28 0.12 -3.23
N LYS A 39 3.70 -0.53 -4.23
CA LYS A 39 3.26 0.12 -5.47
C LYS A 39 1.76 0.34 -5.41
N VAL A 40 1.35 1.59 -5.51
CA VAL A 40 -0.06 1.98 -5.62
C VAL A 40 -0.32 2.50 -7.04
N THR A 41 -1.31 1.91 -7.71
CA THR A 41 -1.69 2.27 -9.08
C THR A 41 -3.14 2.72 -9.10
N ASN A 42 -3.40 3.91 -9.63
CA ASN A 42 -4.75 4.41 -9.84
C ASN A 42 -5.21 4.05 -11.26
N HIS A 43 -6.32 3.31 -11.38
CA HIS A 43 -6.95 2.98 -12.67
C HIS A 43 -8.24 3.79 -12.92
N ASN A 44 -8.51 4.81 -12.10
CA ASN A 44 -9.64 5.71 -12.31
C ASN A 44 -9.32 6.77 -13.35
N THR A 45 -10.35 7.38 -13.92
CA THR A 45 -10.24 8.54 -14.81
C THR A 45 -10.12 9.88 -14.04
N TYR A 46 -9.96 9.81 -12.71
CA TYR A 46 -9.83 10.95 -11.81
C TYR A 46 -8.68 10.72 -10.82
N ARG A 47 -8.14 11.80 -10.26
CA ARG A 47 -7.05 11.73 -9.29
C ARG A 47 -7.53 11.15 -7.97
N VAL A 48 -6.67 10.36 -7.33
CA VAL A 48 -6.93 9.77 -6.01
C VAL A 48 -5.79 10.15 -5.07
N GLU A 49 -6.13 10.59 -3.87
CA GLU A 49 -5.16 10.65 -2.77
C GLU A 49 -5.06 9.28 -2.10
N ALA A 50 -3.86 8.71 -2.09
CA ALA A 50 -3.56 7.44 -1.46
C ALA A 50 -2.79 7.67 -0.16
N ILE A 51 -3.47 7.51 0.96
CA ILE A 51 -2.86 7.46 2.30
C ILE A 51 -2.42 6.02 2.54
N VAL A 52 -1.13 5.82 2.76
CA VAL A 52 -0.53 4.48 2.92
C VAL A 52 0.06 4.37 4.32
N ALA A 53 -0.20 3.24 4.98
CA ALA A 53 0.27 2.95 6.32
C ALA A 53 0.79 1.51 6.44
N VAL A 54 1.74 1.30 7.34
CA VAL A 54 2.26 -0.01 7.75
C VAL A 54 2.10 -0.11 9.26
N ASP A 55 1.45 -1.18 9.75
CA ASP A 55 1.13 -1.38 11.16
C ASP A 55 0.41 -0.21 11.84
N GLY A 56 -0.40 0.52 11.07
CA GLY A 56 -1.15 1.69 11.52
C GLY A 56 -0.37 3.01 11.48
N LEU A 57 0.92 2.99 11.12
CA LEU A 57 1.75 4.18 11.00
C LEU A 57 1.89 4.64 9.56
N SER A 58 1.73 5.94 9.33
CA SER A 58 1.93 6.61 8.05
C SER A 58 3.35 6.38 7.53
N ILE A 59 3.48 5.99 6.27
CA ILE A 59 4.80 5.78 5.64
C ILE A 59 5.55 7.09 5.39
N LEU A 60 4.89 8.24 5.50
CA LEU A 60 5.48 9.55 5.23
C LEU A 60 6.19 10.13 6.46
N ASP A 61 5.61 9.96 7.64
CA ASP A 61 6.06 10.63 8.87
C ASP A 61 6.11 9.73 10.11
N GLY A 62 5.67 8.47 10.00
CA GLY A 62 5.72 7.48 11.10
C GLY A 62 4.71 7.72 12.22
N LYS A 63 3.73 8.60 12.04
CA LYS A 63 2.65 8.84 13.01
C LYS A 63 1.43 7.97 12.70
N ASP A 64 0.49 7.89 13.64
CA ASP A 64 -0.79 7.20 13.42
C ASP A 64 -1.46 7.69 12.14
N ALA A 65 -1.78 6.75 11.26
CA ALA A 65 -2.44 7.02 10.00
C ALA A 65 -3.96 7.08 10.18
N GLY A 66 -4.59 8.06 9.52
CA GLY A 66 -6.03 8.21 9.52
C GLY A 66 -6.53 8.98 8.29
N PRO A 67 -7.85 9.21 8.19
CA PRO A 67 -8.45 9.92 7.05
C PRO A 67 -7.92 11.34 6.83
N GLU A 68 -7.37 11.97 7.87
CA GLU A 68 -6.79 13.31 7.85
C GLU A 68 -5.27 13.31 7.59
N SER A 69 -4.65 12.13 7.44
CA SER A 69 -3.22 12.03 7.12
C SER A 69 -2.95 12.46 5.68
N GLN A 70 -1.73 12.92 5.41
CA GLN A 70 -1.32 13.24 4.04
C GLN A 70 -1.08 11.95 3.24
N GLY A 71 -1.41 12.00 1.96
CA GLY A 71 -1.15 10.90 1.03
C GLY A 71 -0.41 11.33 -0.23
N TYR A 72 -0.18 10.36 -1.12
CA TYR A 72 0.30 10.63 -2.46
C TYR A 72 -0.87 10.91 -3.39
N LEU A 73 -0.80 12.03 -4.12
CA LEU A 73 -1.76 12.31 -5.18
C LEU A 73 -1.40 11.51 -6.44
N LEU A 74 -2.21 10.50 -6.75
CA LEU A 74 -2.06 9.65 -7.92
C LEU A 74 -2.89 10.22 -9.06
N ASN A 75 -2.24 10.40 -10.22
CA ASN A 75 -2.94 10.80 -11.44
C ASN A 75 -3.76 9.64 -12.02
N ALA A 76 -4.62 9.98 -12.98
CA ALA A 76 -5.30 9.02 -13.84
C ALA A 76 -4.35 8.45 -14.89
#